data_AF-A0A840FS37-F1
#
_entry.id   AF-A0A840FS37-F1
#
_cell.length_a   1.000
_cell.length_b   1.000
_cell.length_c   1.000
_cell.angle_alpha   90.00
_cell.angle_beta   90.00
_cell.angle_gamma   90.00
#
_symmetry.space_group_name_H-M   'P 1'
#
loop_
_entity.id
_entity.type
_entity.pdbx_description
1 polymer ?
#
loop_
_entity_poly.entity_id
_entity_poly.type
_entity_poly.pdbx_seq_one_letter_code
_entity_poly.pdbx_strand_id
1 'polypeptide(L)' 'MDFAGWFEAFLGDRWYTFDAHNNMPRIGRVLIAQGRDASDVALSCTFGPDQLEGFKVWCDEVQ' A
#
# COMPACT_ATOMS: atom_id res chain seq x y z
N MET A 1 1.55 1.00 -13.45
CA MET A 1 1.91 0.87 -12.02
C MET A 1 0.63 0.53 -11.28
N ASP A 2 0.73 -0.06 -10.11
CA ASP A 2 -0.40 -0.34 -9.21
C ASP A 2 -0.04 0.16 -7.79
N PHE A 3 -1.00 0.19 -6.87
CA PHE A 3 -0.70 0.39 -5.46
C PHE A 3 0.14 -0.78 -4.94
N ALA A 4 1.08 -0.46 -4.05
CA ALA A 4 1.92 -1.47 -3.40
C ALA A 4 1.40 -1.73 -1.98
N GLY A 5 1.26 -3.00 -1.63
CA GLY A 5 1.11 -3.43 -0.25
C GLY A 5 2.46 -3.85 0.33
N TRP A 6 2.70 -3.51 1.58
CA TRP A 6 3.83 -4.01 2.38
C TRP A 6 3.37 -4.13 3.83
N PHE A 7 4.21 -4.70 4.70
CA PHE A 7 3.92 -4.74 6.12
C PHE A 7 5.05 -4.13 6.94
N GLU A 8 4.75 -3.85 8.19
CA GLU A 8 5.72 -3.38 9.17
C GLU A 8 5.71 -4.29 10.40
N ALA A 9 6.89 -4.50 10.99
CA ALA A 9 7.02 -5.22 12.25
C ALA A 9 7.67 -4.33 13.31
N PHE A 10 7.12 -4.36 14.52
CA PHE A 10 7.71 -3.67 15.65
C PHE A 10 8.80 -4.54 16.28
N LEU A 11 10.05 -4.11 16.17
CA LEU A 11 11.22 -4.86 16.63
C LEU A 11 12.13 -3.90 17.40
N GLY A 12 12.54 -4.26 18.62
CA GLY A 12 13.51 -3.45 19.38
C GLY A 12 13.12 -1.97 19.52
N ASP A 13 11.87 -1.71 19.90
CA ASP A 13 11.31 -0.37 20.17
C ASP A 13 11.10 0.54 18.94
N ARG A 14 11.04 -0.03 17.72
CA ARG A 14 10.63 0.73 16.53
C ARG A 14 9.94 -0.13 15.47
N TRP A 15 9.20 0.51 14.58
CA TRP A 15 8.65 -0.11 13.38
C TRP A 15 9.71 -0.25 12.29
N TYR A 16 9.71 -1.40 11.61
CA TYR A 16 10.55 -1.69 10.45
C TYR A 16 9.67 -2.09 9.28
N THR A 17 9.98 -1.55 8.10
CA THR A 17 9.27 -1.84 6.85
C THR A 17 9.84 -3.07 6.15
N PHE A 18 8.95 -3.96 5.72
CA PHE A 18 9.28 -5.18 4.98
C PHE A 18 8.42 -5.30 3.72
N ASP A 19 9.06 -5.59 2.58
CA ASP A 19 8.39 -5.83 1.30
C ASP A 19 8.95 -7.11 0.69
N ALA A 20 8.21 -8.20 0.88
CA ALA A 20 8.57 -9.52 0.38
C ALA A 20 8.45 -9.63 -1.14
N HIS A 21 7.70 -8.74 -1.80
CA HIS A 21 7.53 -8.78 -3.26
C HIS A 21 8.82 -8.32 -3.96
N ASN A 22 9.40 -7.21 -3.50
CA ASN A 22 10.58 -6.64 -4.14
C ASN A 22 11.90 -7.05 -3.48
N ASN A 23 11.89 -7.39 -2.18
CA ASN A 23 13.04 -7.80 -1.37
C ASN A 23 14.31 -6.92 -1.53
N MET A 24 14.12 -5.65 -1.87
CA MET A 24 15.17 -4.64 -2.00
C MET A 24 14.67 -3.30 -1.44
N PRO A 25 15.52 -2.48 -0.81
CA PRO A 25 15.12 -1.15 -0.36
C PRO A 25 14.59 -0.30 -1.54
N ARG A 26 13.40 0.25 -1.39
CA ARG A 26 12.82 1.18 -2.37
C ARG A 26 12.68 2.57 -1.77
N ILE A 27 13.18 3.56 -2.50
CA ILE A 27 12.90 4.98 -2.27
C ILE A 27 11.59 5.37 -2.96
N GLY A 28 10.94 6.45 -2.50
CA GLY A 28 9.74 6.98 -3.15
C GLY A 28 8.43 6.28 -2.80
N ARG A 29 8.36 5.54 -1.67
CA ARG A 29 7.05 5.09 -1.16
C ARG A 29 6.30 6.25 -0.53
N VAL A 30 5.07 6.44 -0.97
CA VAL A 30 4.12 7.36 -0.35
C VAL A 30 3.12 6.51 0.43
N LEU A 31 3.12 6.63 1.76
CA LEU A 31 2.18 5.92 2.62
C LEU A 31 0.76 6.46 2.38
N ILE A 32 -0.17 5.60 1.97
CA ILE A 32 -1.58 5.96 1.79
C ILE A 32 -2.37 5.65 3.07
N ALA A 33 -2.22 4.43 3.60
CA ALA A 33 -2.92 3.97 4.80
C ALA A 33 -2.12 2.85 5.50
N GLN A 34 -2.36 2.69 6.80
CA GLN A 34 -1.79 1.63 7.63
C GLN A 34 -2.90 1.05 8.51
N GLY A 35 -2.95 -0.28 8.61
CA GLY A 35 -3.94 -1.02 9.40
C GLY A 35 -3.45 -2.43 9.68
N ARG A 36 -4.26 -3.27 10.33
CA ARG A 36 -3.86 -4.65 10.68
C ARG A 36 -3.74 -5.53 9.45
N ASP A 37 -4.66 -5.34 8.50
CA ASP A 37 -4.70 -6.02 7.21
C ASP A 37 -5.49 -5.20 6.18
N ALA A 38 -5.71 -5.76 4.99
CA ALA A 38 -6.40 -5.13 3.88
C ALA A 38 -7.84 -4.68 4.19
N SER A 39 -8.48 -5.21 5.23
CA SER A 39 -9.84 -4.82 5.65
C SER A 39 -9.85 -3.42 6.27
N ASP A 40 -8.78 -3.06 6.99
CA ASP A 40 -8.65 -1.73 7.61
C ASP A 40 -8.19 -0.66 6.60
N VAL A 41 -7.65 -1.08 5.44
CA VAL A 41 -7.01 -0.19 4.44
C VAL A 41 -7.45 -0.48 2.99
N ALA A 42 -8.69 -0.93 2.83
CA ALA A 42 -9.23 -1.23 1.51
C ALA A 42 -9.24 0.01 0.60
N LEU A 43 -8.89 -0.17 -0.68
CA LEU A 43 -8.98 0.90 -1.68
C LEU A 43 -10.42 1.37 -1.89
N SER A 44 -11.36 0.42 -1.92
CA SER A 44 -12.80 0.67 -2.08
C SER A 44 -13.58 -0.38 -1.30
N CYS A 45 -14.65 0.06 -0.62
CA CYS A 45 -15.59 -0.79 0.09
C CYS A 45 -17.00 -0.50 -0.44
N THR A 46 -17.59 -1.45 -1.16
CA THR A 46 -18.91 -1.31 -1.78
C THR A 46 -19.94 -2.19 -1.08
N PHE A 47 -21.20 -1.71 -1.03
CA PHE A 47 -22.32 -2.42 -0.42
C PHE A 47 -23.48 -2.48 -1.43
N GLY A 48 -23.60 -3.59 -2.14
CA GLY A 48 -24.51 -3.75 -3.27
C GLY A 48 -23.74 -4.02 -4.58
N PRO A 49 -24.44 -4.25 -5.71
CA PRO A 49 -23.79 -4.48 -7.00
C PRO A 49 -23.01 -3.24 -7.46
N ASP A 50 -21.74 -3.43 -7.77
CA ASP A 50 -20.83 -2.40 -8.30
C ASP A 50 -19.91 -3.04 -9.34
N GLN A 51 -19.51 -2.27 -10.35
CA GLN A 51 -18.57 -2.71 -11.38
C GLN A 51 -17.49 -1.66 -11.59
N LEU A 52 -16.23 -2.05 -11.33
CA LEU A 52 -15.08 -1.22 -11.63
C LEU A 52 -14.88 -1.13 -13.15
N GLU A 53 -15.14 0.05 -13.73
CA GLU A 53 -14.99 0.28 -15.18
C GLU A 53 -13.57 0.71 -15.59
N GLY A 54 -12.80 1.28 -14.66
CA GLY A 54 -11.46 1.76 -14.95
C GLY A 54 -10.63 1.99 -13.71
N PHE A 55 -9.34 1.69 -13.82
CA PHE A 55 -8.40 1.85 -12.71
C PHE A 55 -7.03 2.27 -13.26
N LYS A 56 -6.49 3.37 -12.72
CA LYS A 56 -5.22 3.94 -13.16
C LYS A 56 -4.46 4.48 -11.96
N VAL A 57 -3.23 4.01 -11.78
CA VAL A 57 -2.29 4.48 -10.76
C VAL A 57 -1.06 5.09 -11.44
N TRP A 58 -0.66 6.28 -10.99
CA TRP A 58 0.55 6.97 -11.42
C TRP A 58 1.22 7.63 -10.21
N CYS A 59 2.53 7.80 -10.29
CA CYS A 59 3.33 8.55 -9.33
C CYS A 59 4.45 9.22 -10.13
N ASP A 60 4.56 10.54 -9.99
CA ASP A 60 5.58 11.34 -10.65
C ASP A 60 6.70 11.66 -9.67
N GLU A 61 7.94 11.62 -10.14
CA GLU A 61 9.08 12.18 -9.40
C GLU A 61 9.03 13.71 -9.49
N VAL A 62 9.15 14.39 -8.36
CA VAL A 62 9.18 15.87 -8.30
C VAL A 62 10.62 16.36 -8.13
N GLN A 63 10.94 17.50 -8.77
CA GLN A 63 12.26 18.15 -8.71
C GLN A 63 12.43 19.02 -7.47
#